data_AF-A0A257W8K8-F1
#
_entry.id   AF-A0A257W8K8-F1
#
_cell.length_a   1.000
_cell.length_b   1.000
_cell.length_c   1.000
_cell.angle_alpha   90.00
_cell.angle_beta   90.00
_cell.angle_gamma   90.00
#
_symmetry.space_group_name_H-M   'P 1'
#
loop_
_entity.id
_entity.type
_entity.pdbx_description
1 polymer ?
#
loop_
_entity_poly.entity_id
_entity_poly.type
_entity_poly.pdbx_seq_one_letter_code
_entity_poly.pdbx_strand_id
1 'polypeptide(L)' 'MSVAITAVRAREILDSRGNPTVEVDVELEDGTIGRAAVPSGASTG' A
#
# COMPACT_ATOMS: atom_id res chain seq x y z
N MET A 1 0.41 21.60 -9.32
CA MET A 1 0.36 20.15 -9.05
C MET A 1 -0.88 19.89 -8.22
N SER A 2 -1.75 19.02 -8.72
CA SER A 2 -2.96 18.59 -8.01
C SER A 2 -2.60 17.39 -7.13
N VAL A 3 -3.11 17.37 -5.90
CA VAL A 3 -2.90 16.27 -4.94
C VAL A 3 -4.13 15.37 -4.83
N ALA A 4 -5.07 15.47 -5.77
CA ALA A 4 -6.24 14.61 -5.80
C ALA A 4 -5.84 13.16 -6.13
N ILE A 5 -6.38 12.21 -5.38
CA ILE A 5 -6.16 10.77 -5.59
C ILE A 5 -7.05 10.30 -6.75
N THR A 6 -6.46 9.60 -7.72
CA THR A 6 -7.16 9.06 -8.89
C THR A 6 -7.30 7.55 -8.85
N ALA A 7 -6.33 6.84 -8.25
CA ALA A 7 -6.42 5.40 -8.07
C ALA A 7 -5.71 4.91 -6.80
N VAL A 8 -6.25 3.81 -6.24
CA VAL A 8 -5.66 3.07 -5.12
C VAL A 8 -5.70 1.58 -5.47
N ARG A 9 -4.55 0.91 -5.47
CA ARG A 9 -4.43 -0.51 -5.83
C ARG A 9 -3.66 -1.25 -4.74
N ALA A 10 -4.33 -2.21 -4.10
CA ALA A 10 -3.74 -3.06 -3.07
C ALA A 10 -3.36 -4.44 -3.64
N ARG A 11 -2.33 -5.06 -3.06
CA ARG A 11 -1.96 -6.46 -3.31
C ARG A 11 -1.44 -7.11 -2.03
N GLU A 12 -1.61 -8.43 -1.95
CA GLU A 12 -0.95 -9.24 -0.93
C GLU A 12 0.52 -9.48 -1.34
N ILE A 13 1.42 -9.30 -0.39
CA ILE A 13 2.85 -9.62 -0.49
C ILE A 13 3.29 -10.40 0.76
N LEU A 14 4.51 -10.92 0.78
CA LEU A 14 5.09 -11.53 1.97
C LEU A 14 6.02 -10.56 2.70
N ASP A 15 5.92 -10.51 4.03
CA ASP A 15 6.86 -9.77 4.88
C ASP A 15 8.19 -10.52 5.07
N SER A 16 9.11 -9.94 5.87
CA SER A 16 10.41 -10.54 6.17
C SER A 16 10.35 -11.86 6.96
N ARG A 17 9.19 -12.21 7.53
CA ARG A 17 8.92 -13.47 8.25
C ARG A 17 8.14 -14.47 7.39
N GLY A 18 7.85 -14.12 6.13
CA GLY A 18 7.06 -14.96 5.21
C GLY A 18 5.55 -14.92 5.48
N ASN A 19 5.06 -13.98 6.28
CA ASN A 19 3.62 -13.83 6.52
C ASN A 19 2.99 -12.92 5.47
N PRO A 20 1.75 -13.21 5.03
CA PRO A 20 0.99 -12.28 4.20
C PRO A 20 0.87 -10.89 4.85
N THR A 21 1.13 -9.85 4.06
CA THR A 21 0.87 -8.45 4.39
C THR A 21 0.40 -7.67 3.17
N VAL A 22 0.00 -6.41 3.36
CA VAL A 22 -0.57 -5.56 2.31
C VAL A 22 0.44 -4.52 1.81
N GLU A 23 0.58 -4.41 0.50
CA GLU A 23 1.23 -3.30 -0.20
C GLU A 23 0.20 -2.53 -1.03
N VAL A 24 0.31 -1.19 -1.03
CA VAL A 24 -0.60 -0.29 -1.75
C VAL A 24 0.18 0.67 -2.64
N ASP A 25 -0.27 0.80 -3.88
CA ASP A 25 0.05 1.90 -4.79
C ASP A 25 -1.07 2.95 -4.75
N VAL A 26 -0.71 4.23 -4.62
CA VAL A 26 -1.60 5.39 -4.74
C VAL A 26 -1.12 6.26 -5.90
N GLU A 27 -2.03 6.57 -6.82
CA GLU A 27 -1.80 7.43 -7.98
C GLU A 27 -2.53 8.77 -7.77
N LEU A 28 -1.82 9.88 -7.98
CA LEU A 28 -2.36 11.23 -7.94
C LEU A 28 -2.69 11.73 -9.35
N GLU A 29 -3.53 12.74 -9.44
CA GLU A 29 -3.92 13.37 -10.72
C GLU A 29 -2.73 13.98 -11.47
N ASP A 30 -1.67 14.40 -10.77
CA ASP A 30 -0.45 14.89 -11.39
C ASP A 30 0.49 13.77 -11.89
N GLY A 31 0.08 12.50 -11.77
CA GLY A 31 0.84 11.32 -12.19
C GLY A 31 1.83 10.81 -11.15
N THR A 32 1.95 11.45 -9.98
CA THR A 32 2.78 10.93 -8.88
C THR A 32 2.25 9.58 -8.40
N ILE A 33 3.17 8.62 -8.19
CA ILE A 33 2.84 7.31 -7.63
C ILE A 33 3.60 7.11 -6.32
N GLY A 34 2.87 6.88 -5.25
CA GLY A 34 3.41 6.47 -3.95
C GLY A 34 3.14 4.99 -3.70
N ARG A 35 4.13 4.27 -3.17
CA ARG A 35 4.02 2.86 -2.77
C ARG A 35 4.42 2.68 -1.31
N ALA A 36 3.64 1.90 -0.56
CA ALA A 36 4.01 1.51 0.79
C ALA A 36 3.53 0.10 1.13
N ALA A 37 4.36 -0.64 1.85
CA ALA A 37 4.03 -1.91 2.49
C ALA A 37 3.83 -1.70 3.99
N VAL A 38 2.78 -2.30 4.56
CA VAL A 38 2.51 -2.23 6.00
C VAL A 38 3.20 -3.40 6.70
N PRO A 39 3.86 -3.21 7.86
CA PRO A 39 4.36 -4.32 8.67
C PRO A 39 3.21 -5.21 9.15
N SER A 40 3.40 -6.53 9.18
CA SER A 40 2.38 -7.44 9.70
C SER A 40 2.20 -7.26 11.22
N GLY A 41 0.94 -7.24 11.68
CA GLY A 41 0.55 -7.07 13.08
C GLY A 41 -0.27 -8.25 13.63
N ALA A 42 -0.75 -8.13 14.85
CA ALA A 42 -1.72 -9.07 15.44
C ALA A 42 -3.15 -8.61 15.15
N SER A 43 -4.04 -9.54 14.80
CA SER A 43 -5.46 -9.24 14.47
C SER A 43 -6.42 -9.40 15.65
N THR A 44 -5.93 -9.85 16.81
CA THR A 44 -6.69 -10.03 18.04
C THR A 44 -5.97 -9.42 19.23
N GLY A 45 -6.73 -8.88 20.18
CA GLY A 45 -6.28 -8.34 21.46
C GLY A 45 -7.26 -8.70 22.56
#